data_AF-A0A8J7AE75-F1
#
_entry.id   AF-A0A8J7AE75-F1
#
_cell.length_a   1.000
_cell.length_b   1.000
_cell.length_c   1.000
_cell.angle_alpha   90.00
_cell.angle_beta   90.00
_cell.angle_gamma   90.00
#
_symmetry.space_group_name_H-M   'P 1'
#
loop_
_entity.id
_entity.type
_entity.pdbx_description
1 polymer ?
#
loop_
_entity_poly.entity_id
_entity_poly.type
_entity_poly.pdbx_seq_one_letter_code
_entity_poly.pdbx_strand_id
1 'polypeptide(L)'
;MKKYRPLVSLIGMVGGLLLALPVEAAQFRTWRFDPQQNRLEFSTDAAVQPKAQLLFNPTRIVVDLPGTTLEQRTINQAVGGAVQSVRIGQFDAQTTRLVIELAPGYTLNPDQVVVRGETPQQWVIQLPPPQAGTAPSASTNRVNATPIAGAATQVEGVRATPDGFFIRTSGASPNLTVERVSDTQVMLQLENATVAAALTGQTLPNNRFGVTAWDIQPVSAAVPTLQITLTVPVNSTDWQASVSNGSGIVILPPRGIDIAAVPASPVVATAQAHAAASPPIAVQPPPQAPV
;
A
#
# COMPACT_ATOMS: atom_id res chain seq x y z
N MET A 1 36.15 -76.36 9.38
CA MET A 1 35.22 -76.68 8.28
C MET A 1 33.89 -77.18 8.84
N LYS A 2 32.81 -76.40 8.72
CA LYS A 2 31.40 -76.85 8.59
C LYS A 2 30.51 -75.62 8.31
N LYS A 3 29.47 -75.83 7.50
CA LYS A 3 28.75 -74.88 6.64
C LYS A 3 27.39 -74.44 7.21
N TYR A 4 27.02 -73.19 6.93
CA TYR A 4 25.69 -72.51 6.75
C TYR A 4 24.50 -72.74 7.69
N ARG A 5 23.86 -71.61 8.09
CA ARG A 5 22.51 -71.17 7.66
C ARG A 5 22.29 -69.67 7.99
N PRO A 6 21.75 -68.85 7.06
CA PRO A 6 21.39 -67.45 7.35
C PRO A 6 20.00 -67.37 7.99
N LEU A 7 19.88 -66.70 9.14
CA LEU A 7 18.59 -66.32 9.71
C LEU A 7 18.21 -64.94 9.17
N VAL A 8 17.27 -64.92 8.22
CA VAL A 8 16.49 -63.74 7.90
C VAL A 8 15.64 -63.43 9.14
N SER A 9 15.78 -62.24 9.72
CA SER A 9 14.75 -61.72 10.62
C SER A 9 14.51 -60.23 10.37
N LEU A 10 13.23 -59.98 10.15
CA LEU A 10 12.55 -58.77 9.74
C LEU A 10 12.38 -57.83 10.95
N ILE A 11 12.91 -56.62 10.88
CA ILE A 11 12.55 -55.47 11.75
C ILE A 11 12.53 -54.28 10.78
N GLY A 12 11.39 -53.74 10.36
CA GLY A 12 10.27 -53.25 11.15
C GLY A 12 10.18 -51.74 10.89
N MET A 13 9.74 -51.36 9.69
CA MET A 13 9.56 -49.97 9.29
C MET A 13 8.31 -49.43 9.99
N VAL A 14 8.49 -48.75 11.12
CA VAL A 14 7.41 -47.99 11.77
C VAL A 14 7.23 -46.71 10.95
N GLY A 15 6.30 -46.75 10.00
CA GLY A 15 5.80 -45.55 9.34
C GLY A 15 4.88 -44.81 10.30
N GLY A 16 5.35 -43.69 10.86
CA GLY A 16 4.51 -42.78 11.63
C GLY A 16 3.48 -42.12 10.71
N LEU A 17 2.21 -42.47 10.87
CA LEU A 17 1.09 -41.77 10.24
C LEU A 17 0.90 -40.44 10.97
N LEU A 18 1.44 -39.36 10.41
CA LEU A 18 1.13 -38.00 10.85
C LEU A 18 -0.33 -37.70 10.48
N LEU A 19 -1.25 -37.89 11.43
CA LEU A 19 -2.62 -37.42 11.31
C LEU A 19 -2.58 -35.88 11.33
N ALA A 20 -2.64 -35.26 10.15
CA ALA A 20 -2.89 -33.83 10.05
C ALA A 20 -4.33 -33.58 10.51
N LEU A 21 -4.49 -33.08 11.74
CA LEU A 21 -5.81 -32.62 12.21
C LEU A 21 -6.25 -31.45 11.31
N PRO A 22 -7.53 -31.37 10.92
CA PRO A 22 -8.05 -30.19 10.25
C PRO A 22 -7.83 -29.00 11.17
N VAL A 23 -7.04 -28.02 10.72
CA VAL A 23 -6.93 -26.74 11.41
C VAL A 23 -8.20 -25.97 11.08
N GLU A 24 -9.15 -25.96 12.01
CA GLU A 24 -10.33 -25.09 11.90
C GLU A 24 -9.83 -23.64 11.97
N ALA A 25 -10.22 -22.82 10.98
CA ALA A 25 -9.80 -21.43 10.95
C ALA A 25 -10.50 -20.68 12.09
N ALA A 26 -9.73 -19.96 12.91
CA ALA A 26 -10.29 -19.15 13.99
C ALA A 26 -11.23 -18.09 13.42
N GLN A 27 -12.32 -17.79 14.11
CA GLN A 27 -13.25 -16.76 13.71
C GLN A 27 -12.92 -15.45 14.43
N PHE A 28 -12.87 -14.36 13.67
CA PHE A 28 -12.80 -13.01 14.22
C PHE A 28 -14.13 -12.66 14.88
N ARG A 29 -14.11 -12.30 16.18
CA ARG A 29 -15.33 -12.16 17.00
C ARG A 29 -15.70 -10.72 17.27
N THR A 30 -14.89 -10.02 18.05
CA THR A 30 -15.18 -8.66 18.49
C THR A 30 -14.01 -7.75 18.26
N TRP A 31 -14.29 -6.46 18.16
CA TRP A 31 -13.27 -5.44 18.08
C TRP A 31 -13.82 -4.11 18.58
N ARG A 32 -12.92 -3.23 19.01
CA ARG A 32 -13.23 -1.84 19.38
C ARG A 32 -12.00 -0.97 19.22
N PHE A 33 -12.21 0.25 18.75
CA PHE A 33 -11.20 1.30 18.78
C PHE A 33 -11.60 2.37 19.81
N ASP A 34 -10.73 2.65 20.77
CA ASP A 34 -10.85 3.75 21.72
C ASP A 34 -9.96 4.93 21.25
N PRO A 35 -10.55 6.02 20.73
CA PRO A 35 -9.79 7.18 20.26
C PRO A 35 -9.17 8.01 21.40
N GLN A 36 -9.65 7.89 22.63
CA GLN A 36 -9.06 8.59 23.79
C GLN A 36 -7.78 7.90 24.23
N GLN A 37 -7.72 6.57 24.10
CA GLN A 37 -6.55 5.77 24.45
C GLN A 37 -5.64 5.45 23.26
N ASN A 38 -6.05 5.77 22.03
CA ASN A 38 -5.41 5.31 20.79
C ASN A 38 -5.15 3.79 20.80
N ARG A 39 -6.17 3.05 21.26
CA ARG A 39 -6.09 1.61 21.53
C ARG A 39 -7.12 0.88 20.69
N LEU A 40 -6.68 -0.13 19.93
CA LEU A 40 -7.57 -1.10 19.34
C LEU A 40 -7.50 -2.41 20.14
N GLU A 41 -8.65 -3.00 20.42
CA GLU A 41 -8.73 -4.34 20.99
C GLU A 41 -9.54 -5.23 20.06
N PHE A 42 -9.15 -6.49 19.92
CA PHE A 42 -9.93 -7.48 19.19
C PHE A 42 -9.85 -8.86 19.84
N SER A 43 -10.82 -9.71 19.50
CA SER A 43 -10.88 -11.09 19.95
C SER A 43 -11.18 -12.08 18.83
N THR A 44 -10.76 -13.31 19.06
CA THR A 44 -10.98 -14.49 18.21
C THR A 44 -11.55 -15.62 19.09
N ASP A 45 -12.05 -16.69 18.50
CA ASP A 45 -12.53 -17.87 19.25
C ASP A 45 -11.46 -18.94 19.50
N ALA A 46 -10.40 -18.93 18.70
CA ALA A 46 -9.24 -19.81 18.85
C ALA A 46 -7.95 -18.98 18.87
N ALA A 47 -6.85 -19.61 19.28
CA ALA A 47 -5.56 -18.94 19.40
C ALA A 47 -5.06 -18.46 18.04
N VAL A 48 -4.57 -17.23 17.96
CA VAL A 48 -4.02 -16.65 16.73
C VAL A 48 -2.68 -15.98 16.99
N GLN A 49 -1.84 -15.90 15.96
CA GLN A 49 -0.57 -15.18 16.00
C GLN A 49 -0.57 -14.06 14.96
N PRO A 50 -0.83 -12.81 15.36
CA PRO A 50 -0.84 -11.68 14.45
C PRO A 50 0.52 -11.40 13.83
N LYS A 51 0.51 -10.82 12.64
CA LYS A 51 1.68 -10.21 11.99
C LYS A 51 1.36 -8.76 11.70
N ALA A 52 2.19 -7.84 12.18
CA ALA A 52 1.94 -6.42 12.07
C ALA A 52 3.06 -5.71 11.30
N GLN A 53 2.68 -4.74 10.49
CA GLN A 53 3.60 -3.91 9.71
C GLN A 53 3.04 -2.50 9.55
N LEU A 54 3.94 -1.54 9.36
CA LEU A 54 3.58 -0.17 9.04
C LEU A 54 3.80 0.09 7.55
N LEU A 55 2.76 0.55 6.86
CA LEU A 55 2.83 1.05 5.48
C LEU A 55 2.75 2.57 5.50
N PHE A 56 3.44 3.24 4.60
CA PHE A 56 3.38 4.69 4.47
C PHE A 56 2.52 5.10 3.26
N ASN A 57 2.03 6.34 3.27
CA ASN A 57 1.31 7.01 2.16
C ASN A 57 -0.05 6.39 1.75
N PRO A 58 -1.14 6.58 2.52
CA PRO A 58 -1.15 7.15 3.87
C PRO A 58 -0.57 6.16 4.90
N THR A 59 -0.16 6.68 6.06
CA THR A 59 0.37 5.85 7.14
C THR A 59 -0.71 4.88 7.62
N ARG A 60 -0.43 3.57 7.52
CA ARG A 60 -1.36 2.49 7.82
C ARG A 60 -0.68 1.43 8.67
N ILE A 61 -1.27 1.11 9.80
CA ILE A 61 -0.92 -0.11 10.54
C ILE A 61 -1.72 -1.24 9.91
N VAL A 62 -1.04 -2.26 9.40
CA VAL A 62 -1.67 -3.46 8.86
C VAL A 62 -1.36 -4.62 9.80
N VAL A 63 -2.42 -5.28 10.28
CA VAL A 63 -2.32 -6.46 11.14
C VAL A 63 -3.03 -7.62 10.44
N ASP A 64 -2.24 -8.60 10.03
CA ASP A 64 -2.70 -9.83 9.42
C ASP A 64 -2.89 -10.90 10.49
N LEU A 65 -4.00 -11.62 10.40
CA LEU A 65 -4.38 -12.72 11.28
C LEU A 65 -4.43 -14.01 10.44
N PRO A 66 -3.31 -14.74 10.27
CA PRO A 66 -3.30 -15.99 9.53
C PRO A 66 -4.14 -17.07 10.21
N GLY A 67 -4.78 -17.93 9.41
CA GLY A 67 -5.65 -18.99 9.91
C GLY A 67 -6.95 -18.45 10.48
N THR A 68 -7.43 -17.29 10.00
CA THR A 68 -8.66 -16.67 10.49
C THR A 68 -9.66 -16.38 9.39
N THR A 69 -10.94 -16.36 9.78
CA THR A 69 -12.05 -15.96 8.92
C THR A 69 -12.91 -14.89 9.58
N LEU A 70 -13.54 -14.06 8.75
CA LEU A 70 -14.50 -13.05 9.16
C LEU A 70 -15.89 -13.49 8.69
N GLU A 71 -16.80 -13.82 9.62
CA GLU A 71 -18.17 -14.23 9.28
C GLU A 71 -19.03 -13.07 8.76
N GLN A 72 -18.70 -11.84 9.15
CA GLN A 72 -19.41 -10.62 8.76
C GLN A 72 -18.86 -10.03 7.45
N ARG A 73 -19.65 -9.17 6.79
CA ARG A 73 -19.14 -8.33 5.68
C ARG A 73 -17.98 -7.45 6.18
N THR A 74 -17.10 -7.06 5.26
CA THR A 74 -16.02 -6.11 5.53
C THR A 74 -16.51 -4.93 6.37
N ILE A 75 -15.80 -4.67 7.46
CA ILE A 75 -16.08 -3.59 8.40
C ILE A 75 -15.24 -2.38 7.99
N ASN A 76 -15.86 -1.20 7.96
CA ASN A 76 -15.18 0.07 7.73
C ASN A 76 -15.78 1.13 8.66
N GLN A 77 -15.06 1.47 9.73
CA GLN A 77 -15.47 2.49 10.69
C GLN A 77 -14.62 3.74 10.50
N ALA A 78 -15.29 4.85 10.20
CA ALA A 78 -14.67 6.17 10.31
C ALA A 78 -14.49 6.51 11.79
N VAL A 79 -13.29 6.99 12.15
CA VAL A 79 -12.97 7.43 13.52
C VAL A 79 -12.94 8.96 13.55
N GLY A 80 -12.08 9.57 12.73
CA GLY A 80 -11.92 11.01 12.64
C GLY A 80 -10.75 11.55 13.48
N GLY A 81 -10.21 12.70 13.07
CA GLY A 81 -8.99 13.26 13.66
C GLY A 81 -7.73 12.64 13.06
N ALA A 82 -6.74 12.32 13.89
CA ALA A 82 -5.46 11.77 13.43
C ALA A 82 -5.56 10.31 12.95
N VAL A 83 -6.49 9.53 13.51
CA VAL A 83 -6.87 8.22 12.97
C VAL A 83 -8.10 8.44 12.08
N GLN A 84 -7.95 8.18 10.79
CA GLN A 84 -9.02 8.40 9.82
C GLN A 84 -10.06 7.28 9.87
N SER A 85 -9.61 6.02 9.80
CA SER A 85 -10.52 4.88 9.77
C SER A 85 -9.88 3.58 10.26
N VAL A 86 -10.73 2.65 10.68
CA VAL A 86 -10.37 1.25 10.96
C VAL A 86 -11.15 0.36 10.00
N ARG A 87 -10.43 -0.56 9.33
CA ARG A 87 -11.01 -1.50 8.36
C ARG A 87 -10.65 -2.93 8.73
N ILE A 88 -11.61 -3.84 8.62
CA ILE A 88 -11.41 -5.27 8.88
C ILE A 88 -12.08 -6.06 7.76
N GLY A 89 -11.35 -6.95 7.11
CA GLY A 89 -11.90 -7.76 6.02
C GLY A 89 -11.05 -9.00 5.74
N GLN A 90 -11.60 -9.96 4.98
CA GLN A 90 -10.77 -11.03 4.43
C GLN A 90 -9.79 -10.44 3.40
N PHE A 91 -8.51 -10.66 3.66
CA PHE A 91 -7.44 -10.38 2.70
C PHE A 91 -7.35 -11.50 1.66
N ASP A 92 -7.42 -12.75 2.12
CA ASP A 92 -7.49 -13.95 1.30
C ASP A 92 -8.41 -14.98 1.96
N ALA A 93 -8.43 -16.23 1.47
CA ALA A 93 -9.30 -17.28 1.99
C ALA A 93 -8.98 -17.70 3.43
N GLN A 94 -7.80 -17.38 3.96
CA GLN A 94 -7.29 -17.87 5.25
C GLN A 94 -6.75 -16.74 6.16
N THR A 95 -6.87 -15.48 5.75
CA THR A 95 -6.29 -14.36 6.48
C THR A 95 -7.28 -13.20 6.59
N THR A 96 -7.72 -12.89 7.81
CA THR A 96 -8.38 -11.62 8.11
C THR A 96 -7.33 -10.54 8.30
N ARG A 97 -7.52 -9.38 7.65
CA ARG A 97 -6.64 -8.22 7.74
C ARG A 97 -7.37 -7.06 8.42
N LEU A 98 -6.73 -6.51 9.44
CA LEU A 98 -7.11 -5.29 10.11
C LEU A 98 -6.19 -4.15 9.64
N VAL A 99 -6.76 -3.00 9.30
CA VAL A 99 -6.04 -1.81 8.85
C VAL A 99 -6.48 -0.61 9.67
N ILE A 100 -5.55 0.03 10.35
CA ILE A 100 -5.76 1.34 10.98
C ILE A 100 -5.10 2.38 10.09
N GLU A 101 -5.89 3.23 9.46
CA GLU A 101 -5.45 4.28 8.53
C GLU A 101 -5.39 5.62 9.27
N LEU A 102 -4.24 6.28 9.23
CA LEU A 102 -4.10 7.64 9.73
C LEU A 102 -4.57 8.66 8.70
N ALA A 103 -5.02 9.81 9.19
CA ALA A 103 -5.33 10.94 8.34
C ALA A 103 -4.07 11.45 7.61
N PRO A 104 -4.24 12.03 6.41
CA PRO A 104 -3.12 12.63 5.68
C PRO A 104 -2.33 13.62 6.55
N GLY A 105 -1.00 13.55 6.47
CA GLY A 105 -0.10 14.39 7.27
C GLY A 105 0.27 13.82 8.64
N TYR A 106 -0.35 12.73 9.08
CA TYR A 106 0.03 12.04 10.31
C TYR A 106 0.94 10.83 10.03
N THR A 107 1.86 10.60 10.96
CA THR A 107 2.79 9.46 10.97
C THR A 107 2.88 8.85 12.36
N LEU A 108 3.50 7.67 12.43
CA LEU A 108 3.81 6.95 13.67
C LEU A 108 5.23 6.42 13.59
N ASN A 109 5.89 6.36 14.74
CA ASN A 109 7.11 5.57 14.88
C ASN A 109 6.72 4.08 15.04
N PRO A 110 7.11 3.18 14.11
CA PRO A 110 6.77 1.76 14.18
C PRO A 110 7.30 1.07 15.45
N ASP A 111 8.44 1.52 15.98
CA ASP A 111 9.05 0.95 17.19
C ASP A 111 8.24 1.24 18.47
N GLN A 112 7.31 2.19 18.39
CA GLN A 112 6.45 2.59 19.49
C GLN A 112 5.03 2.04 19.36
N VAL A 113 4.71 1.36 18.26
CA VAL A 113 3.46 0.62 18.13
C VAL A 113 3.60 -0.71 18.86
N VAL A 114 2.69 -1.00 19.79
CA VAL A 114 2.73 -2.22 20.59
C VAL A 114 1.55 -3.10 20.21
N VAL A 115 1.82 -4.28 19.65
CA VAL A 115 0.82 -5.33 19.45
C VAL A 115 1.07 -6.40 20.51
N ARG A 116 0.13 -6.60 21.42
CA ARG A 116 0.29 -7.50 22.57
C ARG A 116 -0.91 -8.41 22.72
N GLY A 117 -0.65 -9.70 22.96
CA GLY A 117 -1.67 -10.63 23.40
C GLY A 117 -1.92 -10.48 24.91
N GLU A 118 -3.17 -10.30 25.31
CA GLU A 118 -3.59 -10.46 26.71
C GLU A 118 -3.83 -11.96 27.00
N THR A 119 -4.44 -12.65 26.02
CA THR A 119 -4.60 -14.11 25.97
C THR A 119 -4.33 -14.57 24.53
N PRO A 120 -4.21 -15.88 24.25
CA PRO A 120 -4.05 -16.35 22.86
C PRO A 120 -5.17 -15.91 21.91
N GLN A 121 -6.35 -15.59 22.46
CA GLN A 121 -7.53 -15.16 21.71
C GLN A 121 -7.79 -13.65 21.76
N GLN A 122 -7.17 -12.90 22.67
CA GLN A 122 -7.43 -11.47 22.89
C GLN A 122 -6.17 -10.64 22.71
N TRP A 123 -6.27 -9.61 21.89
CA TRP A 123 -5.15 -8.83 21.45
C TRP A 123 -5.43 -7.34 21.55
N VAL A 124 -4.38 -6.59 21.85
CA VAL A 124 -4.38 -5.15 22.01
C VAL A 124 -3.33 -4.55 21.09
N ILE A 125 -3.73 -3.55 20.32
CA ILE A 125 -2.87 -2.69 19.51
C ILE A 125 -2.88 -1.32 20.16
N GLN A 126 -1.78 -0.96 20.81
CA GLN A 126 -1.57 0.38 21.35
C GLN A 126 -0.78 1.20 20.33
N LEU A 127 -1.38 2.30 19.88
CA LEU A 127 -0.70 3.27 19.04
C LEU A 127 -0.04 4.34 19.92
N PRO A 128 1.16 4.82 19.58
CA PRO A 128 1.68 6.05 20.16
C PRO A 128 0.83 7.24 19.70
N PRO A 129 0.92 8.39 20.38
CA PRO A 129 0.29 9.63 19.89
C PRO A 129 0.72 9.88 18.44
N PRO A 130 -0.23 9.95 17.48
CA PRO A 130 0.11 10.24 16.10
C PRO A 130 0.85 11.56 16.01
N GLN A 131 2.03 11.52 15.40
CA GLN A 131 2.81 12.71 15.18
C GLN A 131 2.26 13.36 13.92
N ALA A 132 1.92 14.64 14.00
CA ALA A 132 1.91 15.44 12.78
C ALA A 132 3.32 15.32 12.24
N GLY A 133 3.49 14.64 11.11
CA GLY A 133 4.74 14.81 10.39
C GLY A 133 4.85 16.30 10.05
N THR A 134 6.01 16.73 9.56
CA THR A 134 5.88 17.61 8.40
C THR A 134 5.05 16.77 7.43
N ALA A 135 3.74 17.00 7.38
CA ALA A 135 2.97 16.61 6.23
C ALA A 135 3.89 16.98 5.05
N PRO A 136 4.14 16.12 4.05
CA PRO A 136 4.49 16.70 2.77
C PRO A 136 3.42 17.75 2.59
N SER A 137 3.82 19.05 2.66
CA SER A 137 2.89 20.17 2.63
C SER A 137 1.85 19.77 1.63
N ALA A 138 0.56 19.76 1.99
CA ALA A 138 -0.47 19.34 1.05
C ALA A 138 -0.33 20.25 -0.18
N SER A 139 0.51 19.85 -1.14
CA SER A 139 0.72 20.50 -2.40
C SER A 139 -0.52 20.03 -3.11
N THR A 140 -1.58 20.79 -2.87
CA THR A 140 -2.83 20.60 -3.56
C THR A 140 -2.48 20.57 -5.04
N ASN A 141 -2.98 19.55 -5.74
CA ASN A 141 -2.78 19.42 -7.16
C ASN A 141 -3.06 20.77 -7.83
N ARG A 142 -2.05 21.32 -8.50
CA ARG A 142 -2.14 22.61 -9.17
C ARG A 142 -2.12 22.39 -10.66
N VAL A 143 -3.10 22.96 -11.34
CA VAL A 143 -3.17 22.97 -12.80
C VAL A 143 -3.33 24.42 -13.23
N ASN A 144 -2.33 24.96 -13.90
CA ASN A 144 -2.44 26.22 -14.62
C ASN A 144 -2.84 25.93 -16.07
N ALA A 145 -4.14 25.88 -16.33
CA ALA A 145 -4.68 25.63 -17.67
C ALA A 145 -4.79 26.92 -18.48
N THR A 146 -3.69 27.64 -18.68
CA THR A 146 -3.60 28.68 -19.71
C THR A 146 -3.16 28.01 -21.02
N PRO A 147 -4.08 27.71 -21.96
CA PRO A 147 -3.72 27.03 -23.19
C PRO A 147 -2.85 27.97 -24.03
N ILE A 148 -1.80 27.42 -24.64
CA ILE A 148 -0.89 28.14 -25.52
C ILE A 148 -1.29 27.81 -26.96
N ALA A 149 -1.67 28.85 -27.70
CA ALA A 149 -2.00 28.72 -29.11
C ALA A 149 -0.79 28.19 -29.91
N GLY A 150 -1.04 27.26 -30.84
CA GLY A 150 0.01 26.68 -31.68
C GLY A 150 0.68 25.42 -31.11
N ALA A 151 0.36 25.01 -29.88
CA ALA A 151 0.79 23.70 -29.37
C ALA A 151 0.14 22.56 -30.17
N ALA A 152 0.94 21.62 -30.66
CA ALA A 152 0.43 20.47 -31.42
C ALA A 152 -0.13 19.36 -30.52
N THR A 153 0.22 19.35 -29.24
CA THR A 153 -0.23 18.36 -28.25
C THR A 153 -1.07 19.02 -27.17
N GLN A 154 -2.20 18.43 -26.79
CA GLN A 154 -3.00 18.86 -25.63
C GLN A 154 -3.01 17.78 -24.55
N VAL A 155 -2.72 18.16 -23.32
CA VAL A 155 -2.86 17.30 -22.13
C VAL A 155 -4.27 17.43 -21.58
N GLU A 156 -5.01 16.32 -21.59
CA GLU A 156 -6.45 16.33 -21.31
C GLU A 156 -6.82 15.79 -19.93
N GLY A 157 -5.96 14.98 -19.32
CA GLY A 157 -6.28 14.27 -18.08
C GLY A 157 -5.11 13.45 -17.56
N VAL A 158 -5.12 13.18 -16.27
CA VAL A 158 -4.20 12.23 -15.62
C VAL A 158 -5.03 11.17 -14.92
N ARG A 159 -4.73 9.90 -15.17
CA ARG A 159 -5.38 8.77 -14.49
C ARG A 159 -4.34 7.88 -13.82
N ALA A 160 -4.67 7.36 -12.65
CA ALA A 160 -3.93 6.26 -12.05
C ALA A 160 -4.32 4.95 -12.75
N THR A 161 -3.34 4.07 -12.92
CA THR A 161 -3.48 2.71 -13.45
C THR A 161 -2.89 1.73 -12.42
N PRO A 162 -3.04 0.41 -12.61
CA PRO A 162 -2.41 -0.58 -11.73
C PRO A 162 -0.89 -0.40 -11.61
N ASP A 163 -0.23 -0.06 -12.72
CA ASP A 163 1.24 -0.09 -12.83
C ASP A 163 1.89 1.31 -12.82
N GLY A 164 1.10 2.39 -12.86
CA GLY A 164 1.62 3.75 -12.91
C GLY A 164 0.55 4.79 -13.18
N PHE A 165 0.92 5.92 -13.77
CA PHE A 165 -0.02 6.92 -14.25
C PHE A 165 -0.06 6.96 -15.77
N PHE A 166 -1.22 7.35 -16.30
CA PHE A 166 -1.38 7.66 -17.70
C PHE A 166 -1.86 9.09 -17.85
N ILE A 167 -1.09 9.90 -18.54
CA ILE A 167 -1.47 11.24 -18.98
C ILE A 167 -2.09 11.09 -20.36
N ARG A 168 -3.38 11.41 -20.48
CA ARG A 168 -4.07 11.42 -21.77
C ARG A 168 -3.63 12.65 -22.55
N THR A 169 -3.22 12.43 -23.79
CA THR A 169 -2.90 13.49 -24.73
C THR A 169 -3.71 13.34 -26.02
N SER A 170 -3.92 14.45 -26.71
CA SER A 170 -4.43 14.48 -28.08
C SER A 170 -3.55 15.34 -28.98
N GLY A 171 -3.64 15.12 -30.29
CA GLY A 171 -2.81 15.78 -31.28
C GLY A 171 -1.52 15.00 -31.58
N ALA A 172 -0.41 15.71 -31.72
CA ALA A 172 0.89 15.10 -32.00
C ALA A 172 1.50 14.40 -30.77
N SER A 173 2.53 13.59 -30.98
CA SER A 173 3.37 13.09 -29.88
C SER A 173 4.34 14.19 -29.46
N PRO A 174 4.37 14.60 -28.17
CA PRO A 174 5.31 15.61 -27.70
C PRO A 174 6.72 15.02 -27.56
N ASN A 175 7.75 15.86 -27.64
CA ASN A 175 9.06 15.47 -27.12
C ASN A 175 8.99 15.51 -25.60
N LEU A 176 9.31 14.40 -24.96
CA LEU A 176 9.26 14.23 -23.51
C LEU A 176 10.67 14.11 -22.94
N THR A 177 10.99 14.96 -21.98
CA THR A 177 12.15 14.79 -21.11
C THR A 177 11.70 14.56 -19.68
N VAL A 178 12.46 13.76 -18.94
CA VAL A 178 12.19 13.42 -17.54
C VAL A 178 13.45 13.68 -16.74
N GLU A 179 13.34 14.47 -15.69
CA GLU A 179 14.46 14.87 -14.85
C GLU A 179 14.10 14.78 -13.37
N ARG A 180 15.06 14.36 -12.56
CA ARG A 180 14.98 14.45 -11.11
C ARG A 180 15.54 15.80 -10.67
N VAL A 181 14.67 16.69 -10.19
CA VAL A 181 15.06 18.08 -9.85
C VAL A 181 15.50 18.22 -8.39
N SER A 182 14.98 17.36 -7.50
CA SER A 182 15.38 17.27 -6.10
C SER A 182 15.09 15.89 -5.54
N ASP A 183 15.40 15.64 -4.26
CA ASP A 183 15.05 14.39 -3.56
C ASP A 183 13.53 14.15 -3.45
N THR A 184 12.68 15.12 -3.76
CA THR A 184 11.21 14.97 -3.68
C THR A 184 10.45 15.43 -4.91
N GLN A 185 11.14 15.96 -5.93
CA GLN A 185 10.50 16.38 -7.18
C GLN A 185 11.03 15.66 -8.43
N VAL A 186 10.12 15.10 -9.22
CA VAL A 186 10.37 14.59 -10.57
C VAL A 186 9.66 15.53 -11.54
N MET A 187 10.37 16.01 -12.55
CA MET A 187 9.85 16.94 -13.55
C MET A 187 9.81 16.25 -14.90
N LEU A 188 8.67 16.36 -15.57
CA LEU A 188 8.50 16.03 -16.96
C LEU A 188 8.36 17.34 -17.74
N GLN A 189 9.09 17.49 -18.83
CA GLN A 189 8.87 18.59 -19.77
C GLN A 189 8.38 18.02 -21.09
N LEU A 190 7.29 18.60 -21.59
CA LEU A 190 6.67 18.26 -22.84
C LEU A 190 6.82 19.46 -23.77
N GLU A 191 7.63 19.32 -24.80
CA GLU A 191 7.73 20.32 -25.86
C GLU A 191 6.55 20.21 -26.82
N ASN A 192 6.19 21.35 -27.41
CA ASN A 192 5.06 21.52 -28.31
C ASN A 192 3.73 21.02 -27.70
N ALA A 193 3.56 21.24 -26.40
CA ALA A 193 2.42 20.77 -25.63
C ALA A 193 1.78 21.89 -24.81
N THR A 194 0.48 21.76 -24.57
CA THR A 194 -0.28 22.65 -23.72
C THR A 194 -1.33 21.90 -22.89
N VAL A 195 -1.93 22.58 -21.92
CA VAL A 195 -3.00 22.02 -21.09
C VAL A 195 -4.34 22.28 -21.74
N ALA A 196 -5.19 21.27 -21.83
CA ALA A 196 -6.58 21.43 -22.22
C ALA A 196 -7.38 22.13 -21.11
N ALA A 197 -8.29 23.02 -21.48
CA ALA A 197 -9.14 23.74 -20.52
C ALA A 197 -10.00 22.81 -19.63
N ALA A 198 -10.25 21.57 -20.06
CA ALA A 198 -10.98 20.58 -19.27
C ALA A 198 -10.19 20.03 -18.07
N LEU A 199 -8.87 20.25 -18.00
CA LEU A 199 -8.01 19.72 -16.94
C LEU A 199 -8.13 20.50 -15.61
N THR A 200 -8.43 21.81 -15.66
CA THR A 200 -8.47 22.69 -14.48
C THR A 200 -9.55 22.31 -13.46
N GLY A 201 -10.59 21.61 -13.88
CA GLY A 201 -11.65 21.11 -13.00
C GLY A 201 -11.51 19.63 -12.62
N GLN A 202 -10.49 18.93 -13.12
CA GLN A 202 -10.32 17.51 -12.85
C GLN A 202 -9.55 17.28 -11.55
N THR A 203 -10.03 16.31 -10.78
CA THR A 203 -9.27 15.79 -9.65
C THR A 203 -8.12 14.93 -10.18
N LEU A 204 -6.89 15.43 -10.05
CA LEU A 204 -5.72 14.63 -10.40
C LEU A 204 -5.50 13.52 -9.36
N PRO A 205 -4.95 12.36 -9.76
CA PRO A 205 -4.68 11.26 -8.84
C PRO A 205 -3.76 11.69 -7.70
N ASN A 206 -4.19 11.51 -6.46
CA ASN A 206 -3.35 11.76 -5.29
C ASN A 206 -3.22 10.49 -4.45
N ASN A 207 -2.14 10.37 -3.67
CA ASN A 207 -1.87 9.28 -2.74
C ASN A 207 -1.79 7.91 -3.44
N ARG A 208 -1.21 7.89 -4.65
CA ARG A 208 -0.96 6.67 -5.41
C ARG A 208 0.52 6.58 -5.74
N PHE A 209 1.12 5.41 -5.54
CA PHE A 209 2.57 5.18 -5.68
C PHE A 209 3.44 6.20 -4.91
N GLY A 210 2.93 6.72 -3.79
CA GLY A 210 3.61 7.75 -3.00
C GLY A 210 3.61 9.16 -3.60
N VAL A 211 2.97 9.40 -4.75
CA VAL A 211 2.82 10.76 -5.30
C VAL A 211 1.80 11.52 -4.46
N THR A 212 2.23 12.65 -3.89
CA THR A 212 1.42 13.49 -3.00
C THR A 212 0.89 14.75 -3.68
N ALA A 213 1.46 15.12 -4.84
CA ALA A 213 1.05 16.30 -5.58
C ALA A 213 1.51 16.29 -7.03
N TRP A 214 0.72 17.00 -7.83
CA TRP A 214 1.00 17.37 -9.21
C TRP A 214 1.01 18.89 -9.34
N ASP A 215 2.00 19.44 -10.04
CA ASP A 215 1.98 20.82 -10.51
C ASP A 215 2.16 20.81 -12.02
N ILE A 216 1.12 21.26 -12.74
CA ILE A 216 1.07 21.29 -14.20
C ILE A 216 0.99 22.75 -14.63
N GLN A 217 2.02 23.25 -15.32
CA GLN A 217 2.07 24.64 -15.74
C GLN A 217 2.82 24.86 -17.05
N PRO A 218 2.36 25.80 -17.90
CA PRO A 218 3.12 26.24 -19.05
C PRO A 218 4.36 27.02 -18.62
N VAL A 219 5.48 26.84 -19.33
CA VAL A 219 6.76 27.50 -19.02
C VAL A 219 7.18 28.48 -20.12
N SER A 220 6.86 28.20 -21.38
CA SER A 220 7.17 29.08 -22.51
C SER A 220 6.04 29.08 -23.53
N ALA A 221 5.72 30.24 -24.08
CA ALA A 221 4.76 30.41 -25.17
C ALA A 221 5.44 30.56 -26.55
N ALA A 222 6.73 30.92 -26.59
CA ALA A 222 7.49 31.05 -27.85
C ALA A 222 7.75 29.68 -28.49
N VAL A 223 8.07 28.69 -27.64
CA VAL A 223 7.99 27.27 -27.93
C VAL A 223 7.02 26.71 -26.89
N PRO A 224 5.81 26.23 -27.28
CA PRO A 224 4.81 25.78 -26.32
C PRO A 224 5.36 24.63 -25.47
N THR A 225 5.81 24.92 -24.26
CA THR A 225 6.43 23.92 -23.37
C THR A 225 5.62 23.81 -22.10
N LEU A 226 5.22 22.59 -21.78
CA LEU A 226 4.49 22.27 -20.57
C LEU A 226 5.39 21.54 -19.57
N GLN A 227 5.38 21.98 -18.33
CA GLN A 227 6.06 21.31 -17.22
C GLN A 227 5.04 20.61 -16.32
N ILE A 228 5.34 19.35 -15.98
CA ILE A 228 4.57 18.53 -15.05
C ILE A 228 5.52 18.09 -13.95
N THR A 229 5.33 18.60 -12.73
CA THR A 229 6.13 18.23 -11.57
C THR A 229 5.34 17.32 -10.64
N LEU A 230 5.90 16.15 -10.33
CA LEU A 230 5.37 15.21 -9.34
C LEU A 230 6.15 15.40 -8.04
N THR A 231 5.42 15.53 -6.92
CA THR A 231 6.02 15.40 -5.59
C THR A 231 5.99 13.93 -5.19
N VAL A 232 7.16 13.33 -5.00
CA VAL A 232 7.38 11.90 -4.76
C VAL A 232 8.11 11.67 -3.43
N PRO A 233 8.10 10.44 -2.88
CA PRO A 233 8.82 10.13 -1.64
C PRO A 233 10.33 10.34 -1.77
N VAL A 234 10.96 10.73 -0.66
CA VAL A 234 12.42 11.03 -0.58
C VAL A 234 13.31 9.87 -1.04
N ASN A 235 12.85 8.64 -0.86
CA ASN A 235 13.54 7.40 -1.21
C ASN A 235 13.09 6.81 -2.56
N SER A 236 12.33 7.55 -3.37
CA SER A 236 11.84 7.09 -4.67
C SER A 236 12.77 7.56 -5.80
N THR A 237 13.59 6.65 -6.33
CA THR A 237 14.58 6.88 -7.40
C THR A 237 14.16 6.22 -8.69
N ASP A 238 14.48 6.77 -9.87
CA ASP A 238 14.28 6.10 -11.17
C ASP A 238 12.83 6.06 -11.69
N TRP A 239 12.05 7.13 -11.46
CA TRP A 239 10.78 7.34 -12.16
C TRP A 239 11.00 7.38 -13.67
N GLN A 240 10.20 6.63 -14.42
CA GLN A 240 10.29 6.57 -15.88
C GLN A 240 9.02 7.16 -16.48
N ALA A 241 9.16 7.88 -17.59
CA ALA A 241 8.01 8.23 -18.41
C ALA A 241 8.32 8.04 -19.90
N SER A 242 7.30 7.59 -20.63
CA SER A 242 7.43 7.34 -22.07
C SER A 242 6.14 7.71 -22.80
N VAL A 243 6.30 8.18 -24.04
CA VAL A 243 5.16 8.48 -24.92
C VAL A 243 4.62 7.17 -25.50
N SER A 244 3.30 6.98 -25.45
CA SER A 244 2.62 5.77 -25.92
C SER A 244 1.81 6.06 -27.17
N ASN A 245 2.33 5.64 -28.33
CA ASN A 245 1.67 5.57 -29.65
C ASN A 245 0.74 6.77 -30.01
N GLY A 246 1.05 7.98 -29.54
CA GLY A 246 0.28 9.21 -29.79
C GLY A 246 -0.99 9.42 -28.96
N SER A 247 -1.35 8.52 -28.03
CA SER A 247 -2.58 8.62 -27.23
C SER A 247 -2.37 9.08 -25.78
N GLY A 248 -1.11 9.17 -25.36
CA GLY A 248 -0.77 9.60 -24.01
C GLY A 248 0.68 9.35 -23.63
N ILE A 249 0.98 9.64 -22.38
CA ILE A 249 2.27 9.40 -21.72
C ILE A 249 2.02 8.46 -20.55
N VAL A 250 2.86 7.44 -20.42
CA VAL A 250 2.87 6.53 -19.28
C VAL A 250 3.96 6.97 -18.33
N ILE A 251 3.65 7.02 -17.04
CA ILE A 251 4.61 7.29 -15.96
C ILE A 251 4.64 6.07 -15.06
N LEU A 252 5.81 5.44 -14.92
CA LEU A 252 6.00 4.26 -14.09
C LEU A 252 6.77 4.63 -12.82
N PRO A 253 6.29 4.20 -11.64
CA PRO A 253 7.05 4.33 -10.42
C PRO A 253 8.27 3.40 -10.45
N PRO A 254 9.25 3.68 -9.58
CA PRO A 254 10.39 2.79 -9.36
C PRO A 254 9.97 1.40 -8.91
N ARG A 255 10.83 0.41 -9.18
CA ARG A 255 10.63 -0.95 -8.64
C ARG A 255 10.69 -0.92 -7.12
N GLY A 256 9.71 -1.56 -6.46
CA GLY A 256 9.66 -1.66 -5.00
C GLY A 256 8.88 -0.55 -4.28
N ILE A 257 8.17 0.32 -5.00
CA ILE A 257 7.20 1.23 -4.39
C ILE A 257 5.89 0.49 -4.11
N ASP A 258 5.50 0.44 -2.84
CA ASP A 258 4.24 -0.19 -2.44
C ASP A 258 3.04 0.55 -3.05
N ILE A 259 2.19 -0.23 -3.72
CA ILE A 259 0.97 0.28 -4.33
C ILE A 259 -0.03 0.59 -3.21
N ALA A 260 -0.28 1.87 -2.94
CA ALA A 260 -1.43 2.28 -2.15
C ALA A 260 -2.71 1.81 -2.86
N ALA A 261 -3.25 0.68 -2.41
CA ALA A 261 -4.44 0.06 -3.00
C ALA A 261 -5.66 1.01 -2.93
N VAL A 262 -6.16 1.41 -4.10
CA VAL A 262 -7.56 1.79 -4.34
C VAL A 262 -8.22 0.54 -4.94
N PRO A 263 -9.44 0.15 -4.54
CA PRO A 263 -9.95 -1.19 -4.80
C PRO A 263 -10.25 -1.36 -6.29
N ALA A 264 -9.69 -2.41 -6.89
CA ALA A 264 -10.40 -3.15 -7.91
C ALA A 264 -10.91 -4.42 -7.23
N SER A 265 -12.23 -4.57 -7.13
CA SER A 265 -12.87 -5.85 -6.83
C SER A 265 -12.50 -6.89 -7.92
N PRO A 266 -12.61 -8.18 -7.62
CA PRO A 266 -11.48 -9.08 -7.66
C PRO A 266 -11.24 -9.66 -9.04
N VAL A 267 -9.97 -9.79 -9.42
CA VAL A 267 -9.54 -10.90 -10.24
C VAL A 267 -8.40 -11.59 -9.50
N VAL A 268 -8.60 -12.88 -9.29
CA VAL A 268 -7.66 -13.82 -8.69
C VAL A 268 -6.33 -13.73 -9.44
N ALA A 269 -5.26 -13.34 -8.76
CA ALA A 269 -3.90 -13.56 -9.24
C ALA A 269 -2.99 -13.79 -8.04
N THR A 270 -2.54 -15.04 -7.92
CA THR A 270 -1.39 -15.45 -7.12
C THR A 270 -0.17 -14.63 -7.53
N ALA A 271 0.35 -13.81 -6.61
CA ALA A 271 1.63 -13.13 -6.79
C ALA A 271 2.41 -13.17 -5.47
N GLN A 272 3.31 -14.14 -5.36
CA GLN A 272 4.53 -13.96 -4.58
C GLN A 272 5.37 -12.92 -5.32
N ALA A 273 5.52 -11.72 -4.76
CA ALA A 273 6.47 -10.72 -5.23
C ALA A 273 7.17 -10.12 -4.01
N HIS A 274 8.50 -10.16 -4.06
CA HIS A 274 9.42 -9.75 -3.00
C HIS A 274 9.18 -8.30 -2.55
N ALA A 275 8.92 -8.14 -1.25
CA ALA A 275 8.78 -6.86 -0.57
C ALA A 275 10.14 -6.16 -0.41
N ALA A 276 10.20 -4.86 -0.71
CA ALA A 276 11.01 -3.97 0.11
C ALA A 276 10.39 -4.04 1.52
N ALA A 277 11.14 -4.51 2.52
CA ALA A 277 10.55 -4.87 3.80
C ALA A 277 9.93 -3.63 4.47
N SER A 278 8.58 -3.55 4.46
CA SER A 278 7.85 -2.63 5.32
C SER A 278 8.32 -2.85 6.76
N PRO A 279 8.55 -1.79 7.56
CA PRO A 279 9.06 -1.97 8.91
C PRO A 279 8.10 -2.86 9.71
N PRO A 280 8.59 -4.02 10.21
CA PRO A 280 7.77 -4.90 11.00
C PRO A 280 7.47 -4.23 12.34
N ILE A 281 6.27 -4.47 12.85
CA ILE A 281 5.89 -4.06 14.21
C ILE A 281 6.08 -5.28 15.11
N ALA A 282 6.73 -5.09 16.25
CA ALA A 282 6.95 -6.15 17.22
C ALA A 282 5.60 -6.65 17.79
N VAL A 283 5.40 -7.97 17.75
CA VAL A 283 4.22 -8.65 18.31
C VAL A 283 4.65 -9.38 19.58
N GLN A 284 4.12 -8.96 20.72
CA GLN A 284 4.39 -9.55 22.03
C GLN A 284 3.34 -10.63 22.32
N PRO A 285 3.75 -11.90 22.52
CA PRO A 285 2.82 -12.97 22.81
C PRO A 285 2.18 -12.80 24.21
N PRO A 286 1.06 -13.49 24.47
CA PRO A 286 0.44 -13.51 25.79
C PRO A 286 1.41 -13.96 26.89
N PRO A 287 1.27 -13.45 28.12
CA PRO A 287 2.03 -13.95 29.26
C PRO A 287 1.76 -15.45 29.45
N GLN A 288 2.83 -16.22 29.65
CA GLN A 288 2.70 -17.65 29.96
C GLN A 288 2.08 -17.82 31.34
N ALA A 289 1.09 -18.71 31.47
CA ALA A 289 0.53 -19.05 32.77
C ALA A 289 1.64 -19.63 33.67
N PRO A 290 1.68 -19.27 34.97
CA PRO A 290 2.58 -19.93 35.91
C PRO A 290 2.27 -21.44 35.92
N VAL A 291 3.33 -22.23 35.78
CA VAL A 291 3.30 -23.71 35.74
C VAL A 291 3.01 -24.27 37.12
#